data_AF-A0ABD2MTB0-F1
#
_entry.id   AF-A0ABD2MTB0-F1
#
_cell.length_a   1.000
_cell.length_b   1.000
_cell.length_c   1.000
_cell.angle_alpha   90.00
_cell.angle_beta   90.00
_cell.angle_gamma   90.00
#
_symmetry.space_group_name_H-M   'P 1'
#
loop_
_entity.id
_entity.type
_entity.pdbx_description
1 polymer ?
#
loop_
_entity_poly.entity_id
_entity_poly.type
_entity_poly.pdbx_seq_one_letter_code
_entity_poly.pdbx_strand_id
1 'polypeptide(L)'
;MDTRWKEKWTKYPGVSMFFSDGPAIYKQKKTAPAEGDWDVGNFLVDALNAINQDGIAIGEATRRFRIPKTTLFEDCKRTMSRKKRLVPDSSQGEDTEKKLVQHILKLQQSGFAPTRGEVRITAKTWQKI
;
A
#
# COMPACT_ATOMS: atom_id res chain seq x y z
N MET A 1 28.89 48.48 28.09
CA MET A 1 28.82 47.02 27.91
C MET A 1 27.53 46.54 28.55
N ASP A 2 26.63 45.99 27.75
CA ASP A 2 25.24 45.72 28.13
C ASP A 2 25.10 44.28 28.67
N THR A 3 24.85 44.15 29.97
CA THR A 3 24.80 42.88 30.73
C THR A 3 23.42 42.20 30.69
N ARG A 4 22.51 42.64 29.82
CA ARG A 4 21.09 42.24 29.77
C ARG A 4 20.81 40.81 29.27
N TRP A 5 21.83 40.06 28.84
CA TRP A 5 21.66 38.70 28.31
C TRP A 5 21.72 37.58 29.36
N LYS A 6 22.16 37.87 30.59
CA LYS A 6 22.40 36.84 31.62
C LYS A 6 21.14 36.34 32.35
N GLU A 7 19.99 37.00 32.24
CA GLU A 7 18.83 36.71 33.11
C GLU A 7 17.70 35.88 32.50
N LYS A 8 17.77 35.47 31.22
CA LYS A 8 16.65 34.77 30.55
C LYS A 8 16.56 33.26 30.76
N TRP A 9 17.50 32.63 31.47
CA TRP A 9 17.71 31.17 31.35
C TRP A 9 17.44 30.35 32.62
N THR A 10 16.59 30.83 33.53
CA THR A 10 16.07 30.04 34.66
C THR A 10 14.76 29.31 34.35
N LYS A 11 14.20 29.46 33.15
CA LYS A 11 12.85 28.95 32.81
C LYS A 11 12.74 27.42 32.67
N TYR A 12 13.86 26.69 32.57
CA TYR A 12 13.83 25.22 32.37
C TYR A 12 14.85 24.49 33.27
N PRO A 13 14.55 24.29 34.56
CA PRO A 13 15.36 23.45 35.42
C PRO A 13 15.20 21.97 34.98
N GLY A 14 16.21 21.41 34.32
CA GLY A 14 16.22 20.00 33.92
C GLY A 14 16.89 19.68 32.57
N VAL A 15 17.26 20.69 31.79
CA VAL A 15 17.96 20.49 30.50
C VAL A 15 19.44 20.83 30.66
N SER A 16 20.25 19.86 31.10
CA SER A 16 21.71 19.98 31.02
C SER A 16 22.16 19.72 29.58
N MET A 17 22.26 20.77 28.77
CA MET A 17 22.96 20.69 27.50
C MET A 17 24.46 20.84 27.76
N PHE A 18 25.15 19.71 27.97
CA PHE A 18 26.57 19.64 27.65
C PHE A 18 26.68 19.74 26.13
N PHE A 19 27.12 20.90 25.63
CA PHE A 19 27.52 21.06 24.24
C PHE A 19 28.83 20.30 24.05
N SER A 20 28.73 19.00 23.77
CA SER A 20 29.82 18.24 23.17
C SER A 20 29.66 18.34 21.65
N ASP A 21 30.59 19.07 21.02
CA ASP A 21 30.66 19.36 19.59
C ASP A 21 30.63 18.10 18.71
N GLY A 22 29.46 17.79 18.17
CA GLY A 22 29.26 16.78 17.12
C GLY A 22 27.96 17.08 16.37
N PRO A 23 27.85 16.76 15.07
CA PRO A 23 26.64 17.03 14.30
C PRO A 23 25.45 16.36 14.99
N ALA A 24 24.36 17.10 15.17
CA ALA A 24 23.14 16.58 15.79
C ALA A 24 22.64 15.37 14.97
N ILE A 25 22.98 14.16 15.42
CA ILE A 25 22.47 12.93 14.82
C ILE A 25 20.99 12.88 15.17
N TYR A 26 20.15 13.19 14.18
CA TYR A 26 18.71 13.07 14.30
C TYR A 26 18.35 11.59 14.54
N LYS A 27 18.02 11.25 15.78
CA LYS A 27 17.44 9.94 16.12
C LYS A 27 15.95 10.01 15.83
N GLN A 28 15.48 9.32 14.78
CA GLN A 28 14.06 9.13 14.56
C GLN A 28 13.40 8.51 15.80
N LYS A 29 12.24 9.03 16.22
CA LYS A 29 11.44 8.40 17.28
C LYS A 29 11.00 7.01 16.80
N LYS A 30 11.50 5.95 17.46
CA LYS A 30 11.19 4.53 17.20
C LYS A 30 9.75 4.13 17.57
N THR A 31 8.77 5.01 17.35
CA THR A 31 7.35 4.69 17.53
C THR A 31 6.74 4.14 16.24
N ALA A 32 7.37 4.41 15.10
CA ALA A 32 6.97 3.80 13.84
C ALA A 32 7.48 2.34 13.80
N PRO A 33 6.61 1.36 13.48
CA PRO A 33 7.04 -0.01 13.24
C PRO A 33 8.07 -0.05 12.10
N ALA A 34 8.97 -1.03 12.15
CA ALA A 34 9.97 -1.21 11.11
C ALA A 34 9.29 -1.41 9.74
N GLU A 35 9.92 -0.88 8.69
CA GLU A 35 9.46 -1.02 7.32
C GLU A 35 9.30 -2.51 6.99
N GLY A 36 8.07 -2.96 6.70
CA GLY A 36 7.76 -4.35 6.35
C GLY A 36 6.99 -5.20 7.40
N ASP A 37 6.84 -4.75 8.66
CA ASP A 37 6.13 -5.55 9.69
C ASP A 37 4.61 -5.71 9.40
N TRP A 38 4.03 -4.77 8.64
CA TRP A 38 2.61 -4.76 8.26
C TRP A 38 2.30 -5.43 6.92
N ASP A 39 3.33 -5.83 6.16
CA ASP A 39 3.17 -6.49 4.85
C ASP A 39 3.06 -8.02 5.00
N VAL A 40 3.42 -8.55 6.18
CA VAL A 40 3.36 -9.97 6.47
C VAL A 40 1.91 -10.38 6.77
N GLY A 41 1.14 -10.71 5.74
CA GLY A 41 -0.15 -11.39 5.86
C GLY A 41 -1.37 -10.48 5.80
N ASN A 42 -1.72 -9.99 4.61
CA ASN A 42 -3.00 -9.37 4.23
C ASN A 42 -3.56 -8.24 5.12
N PHE A 43 -2.86 -7.81 6.17
CA PHE A 43 -3.32 -6.80 7.12
C PHE A 43 -3.65 -5.46 6.46
N LEU A 44 -2.92 -5.10 5.39
CA LEU A 44 -3.23 -3.92 4.59
C LEU A 44 -4.57 -4.04 3.87
N VAL A 45 -4.85 -5.20 3.29
CA VAL A 45 -6.11 -5.47 2.57
C VAL A 45 -7.27 -5.47 3.57
N ASP A 46 -7.09 -6.11 4.72
CA ASP A 46 -8.10 -6.15 5.78
C ASP A 46 -8.37 -4.75 6.36
N ALA A 47 -7.32 -3.93 6.55
CA ALA A 47 -7.46 -2.55 6.98
C ALA A 47 -8.22 -1.69 5.96
N LEU A 48 -7.94 -1.86 4.67
CA LEU A 48 -8.65 -1.16 3.59
C LEU A 48 -10.11 -1.61 3.50
N ASN A 49 -10.39 -2.90 3.68
CA ASN A 49 -11.76 -3.43 3.73
C ASN A 49 -12.51 -2.87 4.94
N ALA A 50 -11.89 -2.85 6.12
CA ALA A 50 -12.47 -2.27 7.34
C ALA A 50 -12.80 -0.77 7.18
N ILE A 51 -11.96 -0.01 6.49
CA ILE A 51 -12.25 1.41 6.20
C ILE A 51 -13.41 1.55 5.22
N ASN A 52 -13.45 0.72 4.17
CA ASN A 52 -14.45 0.84 3.10
C ASN A 52 -15.82 0.21 3.44
N GLN A 53 -15.83 -0.91 4.17
CA GLN A 53 -17.02 -1.71 4.49
C GLN A 53 -17.58 -1.38 5.87
N ASP A 54 -16.72 -1.33 6.90
CA ASP A 54 -17.15 -1.09 8.29
C ASP A 54 -17.18 0.41 8.65
N GLY A 55 -16.73 1.29 7.75
CA GLY A 55 -16.71 2.74 7.95
C GLY A 55 -15.72 3.20 9.04
N ILE A 56 -14.70 2.39 9.34
CA ILE A 56 -13.71 2.70 10.38
C ILE A 56 -12.83 3.88 9.93
N ALA A 57 -12.57 4.81 10.86
CA ALA A 57 -11.70 5.95 10.56
C ALA A 57 -10.24 5.50 10.36
N ILE A 58 -9.51 6.15 9.44
CA ILE A 58 -8.11 5.82 9.12
C ILE A 58 -7.21 5.77 10.38
N GLY A 59 -7.43 6.70 11.32
CA GLY A 59 -6.67 6.73 12.57
C GLY A 59 -6.94 5.55 13.50
N GLU A 60 -8.15 5.00 13.46
CA GLU A 60 -8.52 3.80 14.21
C GLU A 60 -7.95 2.54 13.54
N ALA A 61 -8.04 2.45 12.21
CA ALA A 61 -7.42 1.37 11.44
C ALA A 61 -5.88 1.31 11.65
N THR A 62 -5.21 2.48 11.68
CA THR A 62 -3.79 2.61 12.01
C THR A 62 -3.44 1.93 13.34
N ARG A 63 -4.29 2.10 14.36
CA ARG A 63 -4.08 1.51 15.69
C ARG A 63 -4.36 0.00 15.71
N ARG A 64 -5.45 -0.42 15.06
CA ARG A 64 -5.90 -1.82 15.04
C ARG A 64 -4.93 -2.72 14.26
N PHE A 65 -4.52 -2.28 13.07
CA PHE A 65 -3.68 -3.07 12.16
C PHE A 65 -2.19 -2.73 12.24
N ARG A 66 -1.80 -1.79 13.11
CA ARG A 66 -0.42 -1.30 13.29
C ARG A 66 0.24 -0.82 11.99
N ILE A 67 -0.57 -0.30 11.06
CA ILE A 67 -0.09 0.21 9.78
C ILE A 67 0.15 1.71 9.91
N PRO A 68 1.28 2.25 9.43
CA PRO A 68 1.49 3.69 9.42
C PRO A 68 0.36 4.44 8.71
N LYS A 69 -0.08 5.55 9.32
CA LYS A 69 -1.18 6.38 8.80
C LYS A 69 -0.89 6.91 7.39
N THR A 70 0.36 7.27 7.10
CA THR A 70 0.81 7.74 5.78
C THR A 70 0.57 6.68 4.72
N THR A 71 0.97 5.44 5.01
CA THR A 71 0.77 4.28 4.12
C THR A 71 -0.72 4.05 3.85
N LEU A 72 -1.56 3.96 4.89
CA LEU A 72 -3.00 3.77 4.72
C LEU A 72 -3.66 4.91 3.93
N PHE A 73 -3.22 6.15 4.14
CA PHE A 73 -3.74 7.30 3.42
C PHE A 73 -3.34 7.28 1.94
N GLU A 74 -2.08 7.01 1.63
CA GLU A 74 -1.58 6.86 0.25
C GLU A 74 -2.30 5.72 -0.48
N ASP A 75 -2.52 4.59 0.19
CA ASP A 75 -3.22 3.45 -0.37
C ASP A 75 -4.71 3.71 -0.56
N CYS A 76 -5.39 4.34 0.40
CA CYS A 76 -6.79 4.73 0.24
C CYS A 76 -6.93 5.69 -0.95
N LYS A 77 -6.02 6.67 -1.05
CA LYS A 77 -5.95 7.58 -2.20
C LYS A 77 -5.69 6.83 -3.50
N ARG A 78 -4.77 5.86 -3.53
CA ARG A 78 -4.47 5.02 -4.70
C ARG A 78 -5.65 4.13 -5.10
N THR A 79 -6.37 3.59 -4.14
CA THR A 79 -7.54 2.72 -4.36
C THR A 79 -8.69 3.53 -4.94
N MET A 80 -8.98 4.72 -4.39
CA MET A 80 -9.95 5.67 -4.96
C MET A 80 -9.48 6.30 -6.27
N SER A 81 -8.16 6.44 -6.44
CA SER A 81 -7.50 6.91 -7.66
C SER A 81 -7.14 5.78 -8.61
N ARG A 82 -7.72 4.58 -8.47
CA ARG A 82 -7.91 3.65 -9.60
C ARG A 82 -8.91 4.27 -10.57
N LYS A 83 -8.60 5.48 -11.01
CA LYS A 83 -9.10 6.08 -12.23
C LYS A 83 -8.83 5.05 -13.30
N LYS A 84 -9.91 4.63 -13.95
CA LYS A 84 -9.96 3.86 -15.20
C LYS A 84 -8.60 3.86 -15.89
N ARG A 85 -8.01 2.68 -16.04
CA ARG A 85 -6.88 2.52 -16.97
C ARG A 85 -7.29 3.19 -18.28
N LEU A 86 -6.37 3.93 -18.90
CA LEU A 86 -6.64 4.57 -20.21
C LEU A 86 -7.04 3.55 -21.28
N VAL A 87 -6.65 2.30 -21.07
CA VAL A 87 -6.99 1.13 -21.88
C VAL A 87 -8.13 0.38 -21.19
N PRO A 88 -9.12 -0.13 -21.94
CA PRO A 88 -10.15 -0.99 -21.38
C PRO A 88 -9.54 -2.18 -20.61
N ASP A 89 -10.17 -2.55 -19.49
CA ASP A 89 -9.68 -3.62 -18.61
C ASP A 89 -9.67 -5.00 -19.29
N SER A 90 -10.47 -5.17 -20.33
CA SER A 90 -10.49 -6.36 -21.19
C SER A 90 -10.37 -5.96 -22.66
N SER A 91 -9.64 -6.77 -23.41
CA SER A 91 -9.45 -6.62 -24.86
C SER A 91 -10.59 -7.24 -25.67
N GLN A 92 -11.24 -8.27 -25.11
CA GLN A 92 -12.31 -9.03 -25.77
C GLN A 92 -13.61 -9.13 -24.96
N GLY A 93 -13.68 -8.46 -23.81
CA GLY A 93 -14.75 -8.58 -22.83
C GLY A 93 -14.39 -9.53 -21.69
N GLU A 94 -14.76 -9.16 -20.46
CA GLU A 94 -14.39 -9.88 -19.24
C GLU A 94 -14.89 -11.34 -19.23
N ASP A 95 -16.13 -11.57 -19.68
CA ASP A 95 -16.73 -12.92 -19.71
C ASP A 95 -16.00 -13.87 -20.66
N THR A 96 -15.62 -13.36 -21.83
CA THR A 96 -14.91 -14.13 -22.87
C THR A 96 -13.50 -14.48 -22.40
N GLU A 97 -12.79 -13.52 -21.82
CA GLU A 97 -11.46 -13.73 -21.27
C GLU A 97 -11.48 -14.70 -20.08
N LYS A 98 -12.50 -14.61 -19.21
CA LYS A 98 -12.70 -15.54 -18.09
C LYS A 98 -12.94 -16.97 -18.55
N LYS A 99 -13.79 -17.17 -19.56
CA LYS A 99 -13.98 -18.49 -20.19
C LYS A 99 -12.66 -19.01 -20.78
N LEU A 100 -11.86 -18.14 -21.38
CA LEU A 100 -10.62 -18.53 -22.06
C LEU A 100 -9.58 -19.01 -21.03
N VAL A 101 -9.45 -18.28 -19.92
CA VAL A 101 -8.59 -18.66 -18.79
C VAL A 101 -9.04 -20.00 -18.22
N GLN A 102 -10.34 -20.20 -17.98
CA GLN A 102 -10.86 -21.48 -17.49
C GLN A 102 -10.56 -22.64 -18.44
N HIS A 103 -10.63 -22.41 -19.75
CA HIS A 103 -10.30 -23.43 -20.74
C HIS A 103 -8.80 -23.76 -20.76
N ILE A 104 -7.93 -22.75 -20.70
CA ILE A 104 -6.48 -22.95 -20.60
C ILE A 104 -6.13 -23.74 -19.33
N LEU A 105 -6.73 -23.38 -18.19
CA LEU A 105 -6.51 -24.10 -16.93
C LEU A 105 -6.95 -25.57 -17.02
N LYS A 106 -8.10 -25.85 -17.66
CA LYS A 106 -8.56 -27.23 -17.91
C LYS A 106 -7.57 -28.02 -18.78
N LEU A 107 -7.02 -27.39 -19.82
CA LEU A 107 -6.00 -28.03 -20.67
C LEU A 107 -4.71 -28.31 -19.90
N GLN A 108 -4.27 -27.37 -19.06
CA GLN A 108 -3.09 -27.55 -18.22
C GLN A 108 -3.30 -28.67 -17.19
N GLN A 109 -4.49 -28.77 -16.60
CA GLN A 109 -4.84 -29.85 -15.68
C GLN A 109 -4.81 -31.22 -16.35
N SER A 110 -5.14 -31.31 -17.66
CA SER A 110 -5.04 -32.55 -18.42
C SER A 110 -3.63 -32.82 -19.00
N GLY A 111 -2.63 -32.00 -18.65
CA GLY A 111 -1.24 -32.17 -19.08
C GLY A 111 -0.90 -31.52 -20.43
N PHE A 112 -1.81 -30.74 -21.01
CA PHE A 112 -1.57 -30.01 -22.26
C PHE A 112 -1.25 -28.55 -21.97
N ALA A 113 -0.11 -28.08 -22.47
CA ALA A 113 0.27 -26.67 -22.43
C ALA A 113 -0.07 -26.02 -23.78
N PRO A 114 -1.20 -25.30 -23.91
CA PRO A 114 -1.60 -24.71 -25.19
C PRO A 114 -0.60 -23.66 -25.65
N THR A 115 -0.28 -23.68 -26.94
CA THR A 115 0.64 -22.72 -27.54
C THR A 115 -0.07 -21.38 -27.77
N ARG A 116 0.68 -20.27 -27.75
CA ARG A 116 0.15 -18.92 -28.02
C ARG A 116 -0.72 -18.85 -29.29
N GLY A 117 -0.38 -19.61 -30.33
CA GLY A 117 -1.15 -19.69 -31.57
C GLY A 117 -2.55 -20.26 -31.38
N GLU A 118 -2.65 -21.36 -30.64
CA GLU A 118 -3.91 -22.06 -30.35
C GLU A 118 -4.84 -21.19 -29.50
N VAL A 119 -4.28 -20.55 -28.46
CA VAL A 119 -5.01 -19.59 -27.60
C VAL A 119 -5.56 -18.42 -28.43
N ARG A 120 -4.82 -17.94 -29.42
CA ARG A 120 -5.28 -16.84 -30.29
C ARG A 120 -6.38 -17.29 -31.24
N ILE A 121 -6.35 -18.53 -31.72
CA ILE A 121 -7.39 -19.08 -32.58
C ILE A 121 -8.68 -19.26 -31.77
N THR A 122 -8.61 -19.89 -30.59
CA THR A 122 -9.77 -20.08 -29.71
C THR A 122 -10.39 -18.73 -29.32
N ALA A 123 -9.56 -17.78 -28.90
CA ALA A 123 -10.00 -16.41 -28.60
C ALA A 123 -10.73 -15.72 -29.77
N LYS A 124 -10.29 -15.93 -31.02
CA LYS A 124 -10.95 -15.38 -32.22
C LYS A 124 -12.26 -16.09 -32.55
N THR A 125 -12.32 -17.41 -32.36
CA THR A 125 -13.55 -18.18 -32.63
C THR A 125 -14.68 -17.80 -31.68
N TRP A 126 -14.34 -17.51 -30.41
CA TRP A 126 -15.33 -17.17 -29.38
C TRP A 126 -15.84 -15.73 -29.45
N GLN A 127 -15.24 -14.88 -30.30
CA GLN A 127 -15.77 -13.56 -30.61
C GLN A 127 -16.82 -13.57 -31.74
N LYS A 128 -16.91 -14.66 -32.52
CA LYS A 128 -17.78 -14.74 -33.70
C LYS A 128 -19.13 -15.43 -33.44
N ILE A 129 -19.34 -15.91 -32.22
CA ILE A 129 -20.55 -16.59 -31.76
C ILE A 129 -21.26 -15.63 -30.81
#